data_AF-A0AAE9Z4X6-F1
#
_entry.id   AF-A0AAE9Z4X6-F1
#
_cell.length_a   1.000
_cell.length_b   1.000
_cell.length_c   1.000
_cell.angle_alpha   90.00
_cell.angle_beta   90.00
_cell.angle_gamma   90.00
#
_symmetry.space_group_name_H-M   'P 1'
#
loop_
_entity.id
_entity.type
_entity.pdbx_description
1 polymer ?
#
loop_
_entity_poly.entity_id
_entity_poly.type
_entity_poly.pdbx_seq_one_letter_code
_entity_poly.pdbx_strand_id
1 'polypeptide(L)'
;MNKFYNVLLATCIGLTGCQTLDSVTPVTDEELPETAVFDNKLSSLVTGLLRSEKYDYRNKPTLITTFVWTDTLSYKNQPNAFRFLGHQLAESMKTELVQYSARVVEHKAAKAVSISPNASYFLSRDVKELASKAQAEYIIAGTITELDGGAMVNAEVIEISSSEIVGAAREFFPTSAAWSSNRVSLRNNMLHREGK
;
A
#
# COMPACT_ATOMS: atom_id res chain seq x y z
N MET A 1 38.96 -78.43 0.64
CA MET A 1 40.07 -78.32 -0.33
C MET A 1 39.80 -77.15 -1.27
N ASN A 2 40.75 -76.20 -1.34
CA ASN A 2 41.05 -75.19 -2.37
C ASN A 2 39.88 -74.44 -3.05
N LYS A 3 39.62 -73.16 -2.74
CA LYS A 3 40.24 -71.94 -3.31
C LYS A 3 40.28 -71.93 -4.84
N PHE A 4 39.54 -71.03 -5.50
CA PHE A 4 40.01 -70.13 -6.57
C PHE A 4 38.97 -69.02 -6.83
N TYR A 5 39.46 -67.89 -7.33
CA TYR A 5 39.01 -66.50 -7.15
C TYR A 5 38.57 -65.90 -8.51
N ASN A 6 37.76 -64.82 -8.48
CA ASN A 6 37.42 -63.91 -9.60
C ASN A 6 36.52 -64.52 -10.70
N VAL A 7 35.48 -63.87 -11.20
CA VAL A 7 35.53 -62.61 -11.98
C VAL A 7 34.15 -61.92 -11.96
N LEU A 8 34.23 -60.60 -11.86
CA LEU A 8 33.23 -59.55 -12.04
C LEU A 8 32.44 -59.69 -13.37
N LEU A 9 31.11 -59.65 -13.32
CA LEU A 9 30.30 -59.21 -14.46
C LEU A 9 29.10 -58.40 -13.97
N ALA A 10 29.30 -57.09 -13.91
CA ALA A 10 28.25 -56.12 -13.70
C ALA A 10 27.44 -56.00 -15.00
N THR A 11 26.24 -56.57 -15.02
CA THR A 11 25.25 -56.37 -16.09
C THR A 11 24.41 -55.14 -15.76
N CYS A 12 24.79 -54.01 -16.37
CA CYS A 12 23.95 -52.82 -16.50
C CYS A 12 22.71 -53.18 -17.33
N ILE A 13 21.55 -53.31 -16.68
CA ILE A 13 20.25 -53.28 -17.37
C ILE A 13 19.96 -51.81 -17.66
N GLY A 14 19.95 -51.47 -18.94
CA GLY A 14 19.68 -50.14 -19.45
C GLY A 14 18.30 -49.65 -19.04
N LEU A 15 18.27 -48.56 -18.27
CA LEU A 15 17.14 -47.65 -18.25
C LEU A 15 17.31 -46.73 -19.46
N THR A 16 16.70 -47.12 -20.58
CA THR A 16 16.43 -46.22 -21.68
C THR A 16 15.65 -45.02 -21.15
N GLY A 17 16.23 -43.84 -21.29
CA GLY A 17 15.62 -42.59 -20.88
C GLY A 17 14.34 -42.28 -21.66
N CYS A 18 13.42 -41.62 -20.97
CA CYS A 18 12.74 -40.47 -21.55
C CYS A 18 13.45 -39.25 -20.96
N GLN A 19 14.25 -38.56 -21.78
CA GLN A 19 14.52 -37.16 -21.51
C GLN A 19 13.21 -36.43 -21.78
N THR A 20 12.47 -36.09 -20.73
CA THR A 20 11.55 -34.97 -20.84
C THR A 20 12.46 -33.74 -20.87
N LEU A 21 12.77 -33.25 -22.07
CA LEU A 21 13.22 -31.87 -22.19
C LEU A 21 12.08 -31.02 -21.64
N ASP A 22 12.23 -30.57 -20.39
CA ASP A 22 11.54 -29.38 -19.94
C ASP A 22 11.98 -28.28 -20.89
N SER A 23 11.06 -27.94 -21.80
CA SER A 23 11.11 -26.66 -22.47
C SER A 23 11.16 -25.63 -21.34
N VAL A 24 12.34 -25.07 -21.10
CA VAL A 24 12.47 -23.80 -20.38
C VAL A 24 11.63 -22.82 -21.19
N THR A 25 10.36 -22.70 -20.85
CA THR A 25 9.61 -21.49 -21.13
C THR A 25 10.49 -20.36 -20.59
N PRO A 26 10.86 -19.37 -21.40
CA PRO A 26 11.52 -18.20 -20.86
C PRO A 26 10.64 -17.72 -19.71
N VAL A 27 11.24 -17.55 -18.54
CA VAL A 27 10.59 -16.91 -17.41
C VAL A 27 10.25 -15.51 -17.91
N THR A 28 9.04 -15.37 -18.43
CA THR A 28 8.41 -14.07 -18.58
C THR A 28 8.28 -13.59 -17.15
N ASP A 29 9.03 -12.55 -16.77
CA ASP A 29 8.83 -11.88 -15.50
C ASP A 29 7.31 -11.66 -15.36
N GLU A 30 6.65 -12.39 -14.46
CA GLU A 30 5.25 -12.15 -14.17
C GLU A 30 5.20 -10.78 -13.49
N GLU A 31 5.02 -9.73 -14.30
CA GLU A 31 4.81 -8.38 -13.83
C GLU A 31 3.56 -8.40 -12.94
N LEU A 32 3.78 -8.32 -11.63
CA LEU A 32 2.69 -8.31 -10.65
C LEU A 32 1.64 -7.29 -11.07
N PRO A 33 0.33 -7.60 -10.98
CA PRO A 33 -0.71 -6.64 -11.28
C PRO A 33 -0.46 -5.32 -10.56
N GLU A 34 -0.67 -4.19 -11.23
CA GLU A 34 -0.43 -2.84 -10.67
C GLU A 34 -1.06 -2.67 -9.27
N THR A 35 -2.25 -3.23 -9.06
CA THR A 35 -2.96 -3.25 -7.77
C THR A 35 -2.22 -4.07 -6.71
N ALA A 36 -1.65 -5.22 -7.07
CA ALA A 36 -0.87 -6.04 -6.15
C ALA A 36 0.43 -5.34 -5.73
N VAL A 37 1.06 -4.58 -6.63
CA VAL A 37 2.24 -3.76 -6.28
C VAL A 37 1.84 -2.68 -5.28
N PHE A 38 0.73 -1.96 -5.50
CA PHE A 38 0.23 -0.96 -4.56
C PHE A 38 -0.07 -1.58 -3.19
N ASP A 39 -0.82 -2.68 -3.15
CA ASP A 39 -1.24 -3.34 -1.90
C ASP A 39 -0.03 -3.82 -1.09
N ASN A 40 0.98 -4.42 -1.73
CA ASN A 40 2.21 -4.85 -1.06
C ASN A 40 2.99 -3.68 -0.44
N LYS A 41 3.05 -2.54 -1.16
CA LYS A 41 3.71 -1.31 -0.69
C LYS A 41 2.93 -0.67 0.45
N LEU A 42 1.61 -0.60 0.35
CA LEU A 42 0.77 -0.14 1.44
C LEU A 42 0.95 -1.00 2.68
N SER A 43 0.97 -2.33 2.53
CA SER A 43 1.14 -3.23 3.67
C SER A 43 2.49 -3.09 4.34
N SER A 44 3.55 -2.89 3.56
CA SER A 44 4.89 -2.59 4.08
C SER A 44 4.91 -1.29 4.87
N LEU A 45 4.22 -0.25 4.38
CA LEU A 45 4.08 1.03 5.07
C LEU A 45 3.29 0.88 6.39
N VAL A 46 2.13 0.23 6.36
CA VAL A 46 1.25 0.02 7.53
C VAL A 46 1.96 -0.81 8.59
N THR A 47 2.54 -1.96 8.21
CA THR A 47 3.29 -2.79 9.15
C THR A 47 4.49 -2.05 9.74
N GLY A 48 5.13 -1.17 8.97
CA GLY A 48 6.16 -0.25 9.47
C GLY A 48 5.67 0.63 10.63
N LEU A 49 4.47 1.21 10.51
CA LEU A 49 3.87 2.02 11.58
C LEU A 49 3.54 1.17 12.81
N LEU A 50 2.96 -0.02 12.59
CA LEU A 50 2.51 -0.93 13.66
C LEU A 50 3.66 -1.60 14.43
N ARG A 51 4.89 -1.58 13.91
CA ARG A 51 6.06 -2.12 14.61
C ARG A 51 6.44 -1.34 15.87
N SER A 52 6.03 -0.07 15.97
CA SER A 52 6.35 0.73 17.14
C SER A 52 5.46 0.36 18.33
N GLU A 53 6.08 -0.09 19.42
CA GLU A 53 5.37 -0.42 20.67
C GLU A 53 4.69 0.80 21.32
N LYS A 54 5.13 2.02 20.98
CA LYS A 54 4.51 3.26 21.47
C LYS A 54 3.17 3.55 20.80
N TYR A 55 2.87 2.91 19.67
CA TYR A 55 1.61 3.11 18.96
C TYR A 55 0.57 2.08 19.44
N ASP A 56 -0.30 2.48 20.38
CA ASP A 56 -1.38 1.62 20.90
C ASP A 56 -2.63 1.63 20.00
N TYR A 57 -2.47 1.14 18.77
CA TYR A 57 -3.47 1.21 17.71
C TYR A 57 -4.78 0.44 17.99
N ARG A 58 -4.75 -0.53 18.90
CA ARG A 58 -5.93 -1.36 19.25
C ARG A 58 -6.80 -0.72 20.32
N ASN A 59 -6.24 0.09 21.20
CA ASN A 59 -6.99 0.65 22.32
C ASN A 59 -7.33 2.13 22.11
N LYS A 60 -6.47 2.88 21.41
CA LYS A 60 -6.59 4.31 21.20
C LYS A 60 -7.08 4.66 19.78
N PRO A 61 -8.16 5.45 19.62
CA PRO A 61 -8.70 5.79 18.31
C PRO A 61 -7.71 6.63 17.47
N THR A 62 -7.54 6.23 16.21
CA THR A 62 -6.64 6.84 15.23
C THR A 62 -7.43 7.51 14.11
N LEU A 63 -7.14 8.79 13.88
CA LEU A 63 -7.61 9.53 12.72
C LEU A 63 -6.58 9.47 11.60
N ILE A 64 -6.99 9.15 10.38
CA ILE A 64 -6.11 9.18 9.20
C ILE A 64 -6.45 10.41 8.36
N THR A 65 -5.44 11.20 8.04
CA THR A 65 -5.55 12.37 7.16
C THR A 65 -5.15 12.02 5.72
N THR A 66 -5.59 12.83 4.75
CA THR A 66 -5.11 12.71 3.38
C THR A 66 -3.63 13.05 3.32
N PHE A 67 -2.84 12.20 2.65
CA PHE A 67 -1.41 12.45 2.46
C PHE A 67 -1.20 13.63 1.50
N VAL A 68 -0.24 14.49 1.82
CA VAL A 68 0.02 15.75 1.09
C VAL A 68 1.37 15.74 0.39
N TRP A 69 1.54 16.60 -0.61
CA TRP A 69 2.84 16.72 -1.28
C TRP A 69 3.83 17.51 -0.42
N THR A 70 5.07 17.05 -0.33
CA THR A 70 6.10 17.58 0.60
C THR A 70 6.43 19.04 0.34
N ASP A 71 6.43 19.46 -0.93
CA ASP A 71 6.81 20.81 -1.36
C ASP A 71 5.72 21.85 -1.13
N THR A 72 4.45 21.46 -1.23
CA THR A 72 3.29 22.35 -1.09
C THR A 72 2.56 22.19 0.23
N LEU A 73 2.82 21.09 0.95
CA LEU A 73 2.05 20.61 2.11
C LEU A 73 0.54 20.60 1.83
N SER A 74 0.17 20.38 0.57
CA SER A 74 -1.20 20.42 0.08
C SER A 74 -1.43 19.36 -0.99
N TYR A 75 -2.67 19.25 -1.46
CA TYR A 75 -3.01 18.44 -2.63
C TYR A 75 -2.53 19.13 -3.91
N LYS A 76 -1.86 18.39 -4.79
CA LYS A 76 -1.54 18.87 -6.14
C LYS A 76 -2.61 18.44 -7.11
N ASN A 77 -3.23 19.42 -7.75
CA ASN A 77 -4.15 19.22 -8.87
C ASN A 77 -3.39 19.11 -10.21
N GLN A 78 -2.28 18.37 -10.26
CA GLN A 78 -1.49 18.19 -11.49
C GLN A 78 -1.91 16.90 -12.24
N PRO A 79 -1.84 16.88 -13.58
CA PRO A 79 -2.10 15.68 -14.36
C PRO A 79 -0.85 14.77 -14.37
N ASN A 80 -0.50 14.20 -13.21
CA ASN A 80 0.55 13.18 -13.10
C ASN A 80 -0.05 11.82 -12.66
N ALA A 81 0.75 10.76 -12.78
CA ALA A 81 0.33 9.39 -12.43
C ALA A 81 -0.10 9.25 -10.95
N PHE A 82 0.39 10.14 -10.08
CA PHE A 82 0.16 10.12 -8.63
C PHE A 82 -0.94 11.07 -8.17
N ARG A 83 -1.72 11.66 -9.08
CA ARG A 83 -2.76 12.65 -8.77
C ARG A 83 -3.67 12.24 -7.61
N PHE A 84 -4.07 10.97 -7.56
CA PHE A 84 -4.96 10.44 -6.53
C PHE A 84 -4.24 9.67 -5.42
N LEU A 85 -2.91 9.55 -5.47
CA LEU A 85 -2.13 8.70 -4.57
C LEU A 85 -2.41 9.05 -3.10
N GLY A 86 -2.41 10.33 -2.74
CA GLY A 86 -2.63 10.71 -1.34
C GLY A 86 -4.01 10.36 -0.78
N HIS A 87 -5.04 10.35 -1.64
CA HIS A 87 -6.38 9.92 -1.26
C HIS A 87 -6.46 8.39 -1.18
N GLN A 88 -5.87 7.70 -2.16
CA GLN A 88 -5.85 6.24 -2.18
C GLN A 88 -5.09 5.67 -0.98
N LEU A 89 -3.94 6.24 -0.64
CA LEU A 89 -3.18 5.88 0.57
C LEU A 89 -4.04 6.02 1.82
N ALA A 90 -4.73 7.15 1.99
CA ALA A 90 -5.57 7.37 3.16
C ALA A 90 -6.73 6.36 3.25
N GLU A 91 -7.48 6.13 2.17
CA GLU A 91 -8.62 5.19 2.19
C GLU A 91 -8.18 3.73 2.33
N SER A 92 -7.13 3.33 1.63
CA SER A 92 -6.61 1.96 1.75
C SER A 92 -5.95 1.73 3.11
N MET A 93 -5.23 2.71 3.66
CA MET A 93 -4.64 2.60 5.00
C MET A 93 -5.70 2.44 6.09
N LYS A 94 -6.83 3.18 6.01
CA LYS A 94 -7.96 2.93 6.92
C LYS A 94 -8.44 1.49 6.83
N THR A 95 -8.61 0.99 5.60
CA THR A 95 -9.08 -0.38 5.35
C THR A 95 -8.13 -1.40 5.98
N GLU A 96 -6.83 -1.27 5.74
CA GLU A 96 -5.84 -2.21 6.24
C GLU A 96 -5.69 -2.11 7.77
N LEU A 97 -5.70 -0.91 8.35
CA LEU A 97 -5.68 -0.71 9.80
C LEU A 97 -6.89 -1.35 10.49
N VAL A 98 -8.08 -1.24 9.91
CA VAL A 98 -9.27 -1.94 10.42
C VAL A 98 -9.09 -3.46 10.37
N GLN A 99 -8.46 -4.00 9.32
CA GLN A 99 -8.13 -5.43 9.24
C GLN A 99 -7.13 -5.86 10.33
N TYR A 100 -6.21 -4.97 10.72
CA TYR A 100 -5.33 -5.16 11.88
C TYR A 100 -6.02 -4.97 13.25
N SER A 101 -7.35 -4.80 13.27
CA SER A 101 -8.15 -4.49 14.47
C SER A 101 -7.77 -3.17 15.14
N ALA A 102 -7.23 -2.21 14.37
CA ALA A 102 -7.00 -0.87 14.86
C ALA A 102 -8.33 -0.12 15.03
N ARG A 103 -8.39 0.75 16.04
CA ARG A 103 -9.53 1.66 16.22
C ARG A 103 -9.36 2.85 15.27
N VAL A 104 -10.03 2.82 14.14
CA VAL A 104 -10.00 3.90 13.15
C VAL A 104 -11.26 4.77 13.27
N VAL A 105 -11.09 6.09 13.29
CA VAL A 105 -12.22 7.05 13.29
C VAL A 105 -12.34 7.76 11.94
N GLU A 106 -13.57 7.83 11.44
CA GLU A 106 -13.89 8.47 10.16
C GLU A 106 -14.41 9.89 10.38
N HIS A 107 -13.63 10.88 9.93
CA HIS A 107 -14.00 12.29 10.04
C HIS A 107 -15.14 12.68 9.08
N LYS A 108 -15.33 11.96 7.97
CA LYS A 108 -16.46 12.18 7.03
C LYS A 108 -17.80 11.77 7.64
N ALA A 109 -17.83 10.75 8.49
CA ALA A 109 -19.04 10.28 9.16
C ALA A 109 -19.48 11.22 10.30
N ALA A 110 -18.51 11.81 11.02
CA ALA A 110 -18.78 12.85 12.02
C ALA A 110 -19.52 14.07 11.43
N LYS A 111 -19.34 14.34 10.12
CA LYS A 111 -20.04 15.40 9.38
C LYS A 111 -21.51 15.06 9.09
N ALA A 112 -21.86 13.79 8.92
CA ALA A 112 -23.22 13.35 8.58
C ALA A 112 -24.19 13.33 9.78
N VAL A 113 -23.67 13.20 11.01
CA VAL A 113 -24.48 13.25 12.25
C VAL A 113 -24.83 14.70 12.65
N SER A 114 -24.13 15.70 12.09
CA SER A 114 -24.32 17.12 12.39
C SER A 114 -25.11 17.85 11.29
N ILE A 115 -26.32 17.38 10.96
CA ILE A 115 -27.25 18.12 10.08
C ILE A 115 -28.02 19.14 10.93
N SER A 116 -27.44 20.33 11.09
CA SER A 116 -28.15 21.56 11.45
C SER A 116 -28.18 22.47 10.21
N PRO A 117 -29.28 23.20 9.90
CA PRO A 117 -29.53 23.79 8.58
C PRO A 117 -28.55 24.90 8.14
N ASN A 118 -27.63 25.34 9.00
CA ASN A 118 -26.69 26.44 8.73
C ASN A 118 -25.21 26.01 8.72
N ALA A 119 -24.92 24.73 8.56
CA ALA A 119 -23.57 24.19 8.72
C ALA A 119 -22.70 24.28 7.44
N SER A 120 -22.35 25.50 7.02
CA SER A 120 -21.15 25.70 6.18
C SER A 120 -19.90 25.54 7.06
N TYR A 121 -19.34 24.34 7.14
CA TYR A 121 -18.12 24.12 7.91
C TYR A 121 -16.98 23.57 7.05
N PHE A 122 -15.94 24.39 7.03
CA PHE A 122 -14.63 24.23 6.42
C PHE A 122 -14.05 22.84 6.68
N LEU A 123 -13.49 22.21 5.65
CA LEU A 123 -12.49 21.15 5.80
C LEU A 123 -11.39 21.73 6.72
N SER A 124 -11.33 21.29 7.98
CA SER A 124 -10.53 21.99 8.97
C SER A 124 -9.05 21.93 8.59
N ARG A 125 -8.45 23.12 8.52
CA ARG A 125 -7.00 23.32 8.55
C ARG A 125 -6.44 23.17 9.98
N ASP A 126 -7.31 22.89 10.95
CA ASP A 126 -6.96 22.57 12.32
C ASP A 126 -7.22 21.07 12.57
N VAL A 127 -6.15 20.30 12.43
CA VAL A 127 -6.15 18.86 12.67
C VAL A 127 -6.44 18.54 14.14
N LYS A 128 -6.09 19.43 15.10
CA LYS A 128 -6.40 19.25 16.52
C LYS A 128 -7.88 19.41 16.80
N GLU A 129 -8.54 20.39 16.16
CA GLU A 129 -9.99 20.56 16.24
C GLU A 129 -10.73 19.32 15.68
N LEU A 130 -10.25 18.80 14.55
CA LEU A 130 -10.83 17.60 13.93
C LEU A 130 -10.69 16.36 14.82
N ALA A 131 -9.49 16.17 15.37
CA ALA A 131 -9.20 15.04 16.23
C ALA A 131 -10.00 15.10 17.53
N SER A 132 -10.16 16.29 18.13
CA SER A 132 -11.01 16.51 19.31
C SER A 132 -12.47 16.11 19.03
N LYS A 133 -13.04 16.57 17.90
CA LYS A 133 -14.41 16.21 17.50
C LYS A 133 -14.57 14.71 17.23
N ALA A 134 -13.56 14.09 16.63
CA ALA A 134 -13.55 12.67 16.32
C ALA A 134 -13.16 11.79 17.52
N GLN A 135 -12.83 12.38 18.68
CA GLN A 135 -12.30 11.68 19.87
C GLN A 135 -11.08 10.81 19.51
N ALA A 136 -10.24 11.29 18.61
CA ALA A 136 -8.99 10.64 18.24
C ALA A 136 -7.91 10.94 19.29
N GLU A 137 -7.07 9.95 19.57
CA GLU A 137 -5.88 10.07 20.42
C GLU A 137 -4.60 10.04 19.59
N TYR A 138 -4.65 9.40 18.41
CA TYR A 138 -3.58 9.41 17.41
C TYR A 138 -4.04 10.03 16.09
N ILE A 139 -3.09 10.65 15.40
CA ILE A 139 -3.24 11.07 14.00
C ILE A 139 -2.20 10.35 13.17
N ILE A 140 -2.61 9.78 12.05
CA ILE A 140 -1.70 9.40 10.97
C ILE A 140 -1.72 10.52 9.92
N ALA A 141 -0.55 11.09 9.71
CA ALA A 141 -0.27 12.06 8.67
C ALA A 141 0.88 11.56 7.80
N GLY A 142 0.98 12.07 6.59
CA GLY A 142 2.09 11.69 5.72
C GLY A 142 2.30 12.62 4.55
N THR A 143 3.51 12.56 4.03
CA THR A 143 4.00 13.39 2.92
C THR A 143 4.43 12.52 1.75
N ILE A 144 4.27 13.06 0.54
CA ILE A 144 4.61 12.44 -0.73
C ILE A 144 5.69 13.29 -1.39
N THR A 145 6.78 12.67 -1.82
CA THR A 145 7.82 13.30 -2.64
C THR A 145 7.91 12.54 -3.96
N GLU A 146 7.74 13.24 -5.08
CA GLU A 146 7.95 12.64 -6.41
C GLU A 146 9.46 12.42 -6.62
N LEU A 147 9.84 11.23 -7.07
CA LEU A 147 11.21 10.84 -7.40
C LEU A 147 11.22 10.20 -8.79
N ASP A 148 12.40 10.03 -9.38
CA ASP A 148 12.52 9.29 -10.64
C ASP A 148 11.99 7.87 -10.47
N GLY A 149 11.02 7.49 -11.30
CA GLY A 149 10.41 6.16 -11.30
C GLY A 149 9.36 5.90 -10.22
N GLY A 150 8.98 6.89 -9.39
CA GLY A 150 7.99 6.67 -8.35
C GLY A 150 7.69 7.85 -7.43
N ALA A 151 7.09 7.53 -6.28
CA ALA A 151 6.88 8.48 -5.19
C ALA A 151 7.37 7.88 -3.88
N MET A 152 8.16 8.64 -3.13
CA MET A 152 8.49 8.33 -1.74
C MET A 152 7.37 8.82 -0.85
N VAL A 153 6.86 7.93 0.00
CA VAL A 153 5.82 8.23 0.98
C VAL A 153 6.43 8.12 2.37
N ASN A 154 6.26 9.16 3.19
CA ASN A 154 6.58 9.13 4.60
C ASN A 154 5.27 9.22 5.40
N ALA A 155 5.11 8.38 6.41
CA ALA A 155 3.95 8.37 7.29
C ALA A 155 4.41 8.43 8.74
N GLU A 156 3.69 9.18 9.56
CA GLU A 156 3.96 9.39 10.98
C GLU A 156 2.67 9.22 11.78
N VAL A 157 2.77 8.51 12.91
CA VAL A 157 1.75 8.44 13.94
C VAL A 157 2.10 9.44 15.02
N ILE A 158 1.23 10.42 15.22
CA ILE A 158 1.40 11.52 16.17
C ILE A 158 0.43 11.32 17.33
N GLU A 159 0.93 11.24 18.56
CA GLU A 159 0.11 11.29 19.76
C GLU A 159 -0.35 12.72 20.02
N ILE A 160 -1.66 12.94 20.14
CA ILE A 160 -2.21 14.30 20.23
C ILE A 160 -1.87 14.98 21.56
N SER A 161 -1.90 14.23 22.66
CA SER A 161 -1.68 14.75 24.01
C SER A 161 -0.26 15.28 24.20
N SER A 162 0.74 14.59 23.66
CA SER A 162 2.16 14.89 23.81
C SER A 162 2.78 15.56 22.58
N SER A 163 2.10 15.51 21.42
CA SER A 163 2.67 15.87 20.10
C SER A 163 3.90 15.05 19.72
N GLU A 164 4.14 13.90 20.36
CA GLU A 164 5.23 13.00 20.02
C GLU A 164 4.91 12.15 18.79
N ILE A 165 5.92 11.91 17.95
CA ILE A 165 5.86 10.87 16.92
C ILE A 165 6.10 9.53 17.61
N VAL A 166 5.05 8.73 17.70
CA VAL A 166 5.06 7.42 18.37
C VAL A 166 5.21 6.26 17.39
N GLY A 167 5.18 6.51 16.09
CA GLY A 167 5.45 5.52 15.05
C GLY A 167 5.74 6.26 13.74
N ALA A 168 6.62 5.69 12.91
CA ALA A 168 6.93 6.26 11.61
C ALA A 168 7.35 5.17 10.64
N ALA A 169 6.99 5.35 9.37
CA ALA A 169 7.34 4.43 8.31
C ALA A 169 7.55 5.20 7.01
N ARG A 170 8.33 4.61 6.11
CA ARG A 170 8.50 5.12 4.77
C ARG A 170 8.45 4.00 3.76
N GLU A 171 7.94 4.30 2.58
CA GLU A 171 7.88 3.33 1.49
C GLU A 171 7.95 4.04 0.13
N PHE A 172 8.58 3.38 -0.83
CA PHE A 172 8.63 3.84 -2.22
C PHE A 172 7.55 3.15 -3.05
N PHE A 173 6.67 3.95 -3.63
CA PHE A 173 5.63 3.51 -4.55
C PHE A 173 6.12 3.71 -5.98
N PRO A 174 6.48 2.65 -6.71
CA PRO A 174 6.91 2.77 -8.10
C PRO A 174 5.76 3.28 -8.97
N THR A 175 6.05 3.87 -10.13
CA THR A 175 5.02 4.30 -11.09
C THR A 175 4.09 3.16 -11.52
N SER A 176 4.56 1.91 -11.51
CA SER A 176 3.71 0.73 -11.75
C SER A 176 2.64 0.49 -10.68
N ALA A 177 2.81 1.04 -9.46
CA ALA A 177 1.78 1.05 -8.42
C ALA A 177 0.81 2.23 -8.54
N ALA A 178 1.08 3.19 -9.43
CA ALA A 178 0.26 4.37 -9.61
C ALA A 178 -0.97 4.04 -10.45
N TRP A 179 -2.16 4.11 -9.84
CA TRP A 179 -3.42 3.91 -10.55
C TRP A 179 -3.59 4.96 -11.65
N SER A 180 -3.28 4.59 -12.90
CA SER A 180 -3.68 5.37 -14.07
C SER A 180 -5.14 5.05 -14.41
N SER A 181 -6.08 5.85 -13.90
CA SER A 181 -7.47 5.84 -14.35
C SER A 181 -7.65 6.34 -15.80
N ASN A 182 -6.56 6.68 -16.50
CA ASN A 182 -6.60 7.33 -17.81
C ASN A 182 -5.97 6.53 -18.96
N ARG A 183 -5.78 5.21 -18.81
CA ARG A 183 -5.63 4.36 -20.00
C ARG A 183 -7.00 4.14 -20.62
N VAL A 184 -7.57 5.19 -21.22
CA VAL A 184 -8.36 4.91 -22.42
C VAL A 184 -7.37 4.31 -23.40
N SER A 185 -7.47 3.00 -23.60
CA SER A 185 -6.62 2.28 -24.53
C SER A 185 -6.95 2.81 -25.92
N LEU A 186 -6.15 3.77 -26.40
CA LEU A 186 -6.11 4.14 -27.81
C LEU A 186 -5.49 2.97 -28.56
N ARG A 187 -6.27 1.92 -28.78
CA ARG A 187 -6.00 0.96 -29.84
C ARG A 187 -6.58 1.54 -31.12
N ASN A 188 -5.72 1.75 -32.12
CA ASN A 188 -6.10 2.27 -33.44
C ASN A 188 -6.85 3.62 -33.40
N ASN A 189 -6.41 4.57 -32.57
CA ASN A 189 -6.99 5.92 -32.50
C ASN A 189 -8.48 5.99 -32.09
N MET A 190 -9.07 4.93 -31.53
CA MET A 190 -10.43 4.97 -30.98
C MET A 190 -10.46 4.71 -29.49
N LEU A 191 -11.25 5.52 -28.78
CA LEU A 191 -11.50 5.37 -27.35
C LEU A 191 -12.43 4.16 -27.14
N HIS A 192 -11.91 3.01 -26.75
CA HIS A 192 -12.74 1.90 -26.29
C HIS A 192 -13.09 2.08 -24.81
N ARG A 193 -14.37 2.29 -24.54
CA ARG A 193 -14.96 2.15 -23.20
C ARG A 193 -15.54 0.74 -23.12
N GLU A 194 -15.02 -0.09 -22.21
CA GLU A 194 -15.70 -1.35 -21.92
C GLU A 194 -17.04 -1.02 -21.26
N GLY A 195 -18.11 -1.25 -22.02
CA GLY A 195 -19.47 -1.23 -21.53
C GLY A 195 -19.74 -2.51 -20.76
N LYS A 196 -20.40 -2.37 -19.60
CA LYS A 196 -21.08 -3.49 -18.94
C LYS A 196 -22.23 -4.00 -19.79
#